data_AF-A0AAV6BWP7-F1
#
_entry.id   AF-A0AAV6BWP7-F1
#
_cell.length_a   1.000
_cell.length_b   1.000
_cell.length_c   1.000
_cell.angle_alpha   90.00
_cell.angle_beta   90.00
_cell.angle_gamma   90.00
#
_symmetry.space_group_name_H-M   'P 1'
#
loop_
_entity.id
_entity.type
_entity.pdbx_description
1 polymer ?
#
loop_
_entity_poly.entity_id
_entity_poly.type
_entity_poly.pdbx_seq_one_letter_code
_entity_poly.pdbx_strand_id
1 'polypeptide(L)'
;FAVSVLERRPPLASTARRAGWVGCNILLEKIPQDARIPVVLDGHARKPREVRSAYERLKPLEKLNVEARGWTLDVLNVVRSLRQEKFSLSDVYAFEEKLGGLHPKNLHVRDKIRQQLQVLRDLGLLHFLGGGHYRFA
;
A
#
# COMPACT_ATOMS: atom_id res chain seq x y z
N PHE A 1 0.03 5.51 -7.16
CA PHE A 1 0.97 4.59 -6.48
C PHE A 1 1.75 5.38 -5.45
N ALA A 2 2.14 4.75 -4.34
CA ALA A 2 3.08 5.36 -3.39
C ALA A 2 4.47 5.47 -4.06
N VAL A 3 5.25 6.49 -3.69
CA VAL A 3 6.62 6.68 -4.21
C VAL A 3 7.52 5.50 -3.83
N SER A 4 7.23 4.82 -2.72
CA SER A 4 7.91 3.61 -2.24
C SER A 4 7.93 2.44 -3.25
N VAL A 5 6.99 2.44 -4.21
CA VAL A 5 6.85 1.41 -5.26
C VAL A 5 7.71 1.70 -6.49
N LEU A 6 8.21 2.94 -6.66
CA LEU A 6 9.01 3.33 -7.82
C LEU A 6 10.50 3.09 -7.56
N GLU A 7 11.14 2.38 -8.49
CA GLU A 7 12.59 2.24 -8.52
C GLU A 7 13.15 3.02 -9.71
N ARG A 8 13.99 4.03 -9.44
CA ARG A 8 14.64 4.82 -10.48
C ARG A 8 15.73 3.99 -11.18
N ARG A 9 15.71 3.97 -12.51
CA ARG A 9 16.75 3.31 -13.31
C ARG A 9 17.94 4.24 -13.54
N PRO A 10 19.14 3.69 -13.81
CA PRO A 10 20.25 4.48 -14.33
C PRO A 10 19.84 5.19 -15.64
N PRO A 11 20.40 6.39 -15.91
CA PRO A 11 20.19 7.08 -17.17
C PRO A 11 20.71 6.24 -18.34
N LEU A 12 20.05 6.34 -19.50
CA LEU A 12 20.55 5.71 -20.72
C LEU A 12 21.91 6.29 -21.12
N ALA A 13 22.76 5.42 -21.68
CA ALA A 13 24.10 5.77 -22.14
C ALA A 13 24.08 6.92 -23.17
N SER A 14 25.19 7.65 -23.27
CA SER A 14 25.36 8.75 -24.23
C SER A 14 25.20 8.33 -25.69
N THR A 15 25.45 7.07 -26.00
CA THR A 15 25.30 6.48 -27.33
C THR A 15 23.86 6.09 -27.67
N ALA A 16 22.95 6.07 -26.70
CA ALA A 16 21.56 5.73 -26.94
C ALA A 16 20.82 6.88 -27.64
N ARG A 17 19.85 6.56 -28.50
CA ARG A 17 18.98 7.55 -29.17
C ARG A 17 18.31 8.52 -28.19
N ARG A 18 18.01 8.06 -26.97
CA ARG A 18 17.45 8.87 -25.87
C ARG A 18 18.48 9.02 -24.74
N ALA A 19 19.69 9.43 -25.09
CA ALA A 19 20.79 9.64 -24.14
C ALA A 19 20.33 10.45 -22.92
N GLY A 20 20.72 10.00 -21.73
CA GLY A 20 20.36 10.65 -20.47
C GLY A 20 18.91 10.40 -20.00
N TRP A 21 18.04 9.74 -20.78
CA TRP A 21 16.68 9.43 -20.32
C TRP A 21 16.71 8.51 -19.10
N VAL A 22 15.94 8.86 -18.08
CA VAL A 22 15.81 8.11 -16.84
C VAL A 22 14.43 7.46 -16.80
N GLY A 23 14.42 6.13 -16.83
CA GLY A 23 13.21 5.35 -16.62
C GLY A 23 12.97 5.02 -15.15
N CYS A 24 11.89 4.29 -14.88
CA CYS A 24 11.66 3.63 -13.60
C CYS A 24 11.11 2.22 -13.80
N ASN A 25 11.25 1.40 -12.77
CA ASN A 25 10.52 0.16 -12.59
C ASN A 25 9.41 0.38 -11.56
N ILE A 26 8.31 -0.36 -11.70
CA ILE A 26 7.25 -0.43 -10.70
C ILE A 26 7.42 -1.76 -9.96
N LEU A 27 7.77 -1.70 -8.68
CA LEU A 27 8.03 -2.86 -7.85
C LEU A 27 6.70 -3.50 -7.42
N LEU A 28 6.19 -4.44 -8.22
CA LEU A 28 4.90 -5.08 -7.98
C LEU A 28 4.85 -5.80 -6.62
N GLU A 29 5.98 -6.31 -6.13
CA GLU A 29 6.12 -6.91 -4.80
C GLU A 29 5.74 -5.96 -3.65
N LYS A 30 5.92 -4.65 -3.83
CA LYS A 30 5.55 -3.61 -2.86
C LYS A 30 4.08 -3.18 -2.97
N ILE A 31 3.33 -3.72 -3.93
CA ILE A 31 1.89 -3.52 -4.04
C ILE A 31 1.18 -4.63 -3.25
N PRO A 32 0.19 -4.32 -2.38
CA PRO A 32 -0.56 -5.33 -1.65
C PRO A 32 -1.14 -6.39 -2.61
N GLN A 33 -1.09 -7.67 -2.25
CA GLN A 33 -1.50 -8.76 -3.16
C GLN A 33 -2.95 -8.64 -3.63
N ASP A 34 -3.85 -8.25 -2.75
CA ASP A 34 -5.27 -8.00 -3.06
C ASP A 34 -5.55 -6.70 -3.81
N ALA A 35 -4.55 -5.82 -3.94
CA ALA A 35 -4.56 -4.72 -4.92
C ALA A 35 -4.11 -5.16 -6.32
N ARG A 36 -3.61 -6.39 -6.47
CA ARG A 36 -3.34 -7.01 -7.77
C ARG A 36 -4.55 -7.85 -8.14
N ILE A 37 -5.52 -7.21 -8.79
CA ILE A 37 -6.79 -7.85 -9.13
C ILE A 37 -6.67 -8.51 -10.51
N PRO A 38 -6.55 -9.84 -10.61
CA PRO A 38 -6.44 -10.51 -11.90
C PRO A 38 -7.77 -10.48 -12.65
N VAL A 39 -7.74 -10.05 -13.91
CA VAL A 39 -8.87 -10.18 -14.84
C VAL A 39 -8.84 -11.55 -15.53
N VAL A 40 -7.63 -12.04 -15.81
CA VAL A 40 -7.33 -13.39 -16.32
C VAL A 40 -6.30 -14.02 -15.39
N LEU A 41 -6.49 -15.27 -15.00
CA LEU A 41 -5.56 -16.03 -14.15
C LEU A 41 -5.39 -17.42 -14.76
N ASP A 42 -4.13 -17.83 -14.97
CA ASP A 42 -3.78 -19.14 -15.54
C ASP A 42 -4.54 -19.47 -16.84
N GLY A 43 -4.69 -18.47 -17.72
CA GLY A 43 -5.41 -18.60 -19.00
C GLY A 43 -6.94 -18.52 -18.90
N HIS A 44 -7.50 -18.43 -17.69
CA HIS A 44 -8.94 -18.43 -17.46
C HIS A 44 -9.45 -17.04 -17.07
N ALA A 45 -10.51 -16.58 -17.73
CA ALA A 45 -11.16 -15.31 -17.40
C ALA A 45 -11.86 -15.40 -16.02
N ARG A 46 -11.63 -14.42 -15.16
CA ARG A 46 -12.35 -14.29 -13.88
C ARG A 46 -13.75 -13.73 -14.11
N LYS A 47 -14.70 -14.09 -13.24
CA LYS A 47 -16.06 -13.57 -13.32
C LYS A 47 -16.03 -12.04 -13.15
N PRO A 48 -16.63 -11.24 -14.06
CA PRO A 48 -16.61 -9.79 -13.97
C PRO A 48 -17.14 -9.24 -12.64
N ARG A 49 -18.13 -9.92 -12.04
CA ARG A 49 -18.66 -9.55 -10.72
C ARG A 49 -17.62 -9.65 -9.61
N GLU A 50 -16.78 -10.69 -9.61
CA GLU A 50 -15.71 -10.87 -8.62
C GLU A 50 -14.62 -9.81 -8.79
N VAL A 51 -14.19 -9.56 -10.03
CA VAL A 51 -13.20 -8.52 -10.36
C VAL A 51 -13.68 -7.14 -9.89
N ARG A 52 -14.92 -6.78 -10.23
CA ARG A 52 -15.52 -5.49 -9.81
C ARG A 52 -15.66 -5.40 -8.30
N SER A 53 -16.09 -6.46 -7.62
CA SER A 53 -16.20 -6.48 -6.16
C SER A 53 -14.82 -6.28 -5.49
N ALA A 54 -13.78 -6.95 -5.99
CA ALA A 54 -12.41 -6.75 -5.49
C ALA A 54 -11.93 -5.30 -5.71
N TYR A 55 -12.26 -4.71 -6.85
CA TYR A 55 -11.92 -3.32 -7.18
C TYR A 55 -12.64 -2.32 -6.28
N GLU A 56 -13.96 -2.48 -6.11
CA GLU A 56 -14.79 -1.60 -5.28
C GLU A 56 -14.35 -1.60 -3.81
N ARG A 57 -13.79 -2.70 -3.29
CA ARG A 57 -13.19 -2.73 -1.94
C ARG A 57 -12.02 -1.76 -1.80
N LEU A 58 -11.24 -1.52 -2.85
CA LEU A 58 -10.03 -0.68 -2.81
C LEU A 58 -10.25 0.73 -3.36
N LYS A 59 -11.32 0.94 -4.12
CA LYS A 59 -11.72 2.23 -4.68
C LYS A 59 -11.75 3.39 -3.67
N PRO A 60 -12.11 3.21 -2.37
CA PRO A 60 -12.03 4.29 -1.40
C PRO A 60 -10.64 4.93 -1.28
N LEU A 61 -9.56 4.19 -1.55
CA LEU A 61 -8.18 4.70 -1.52
C LEU A 61 -7.92 5.79 -2.59
N GLU A 62 -8.74 5.85 -3.65
CA GLU A 62 -8.66 6.89 -4.68
C GLU A 62 -8.96 8.30 -4.11
N LYS A 63 -9.75 8.39 -3.04
CA LYS A 63 -10.10 9.67 -2.40
C LYS A 63 -8.93 10.34 -1.68
N LEU A 64 -7.84 9.61 -1.44
CA LEU A 64 -6.67 10.11 -0.72
C LEU A 64 -5.80 10.97 -1.62
N ASN A 65 -5.32 12.10 -1.11
CA ASN A 65 -4.30 12.91 -1.79
C ASN A 65 -2.97 12.13 -1.91
N VAL A 66 -2.05 12.57 -2.79
CA VAL A 66 -0.83 11.81 -3.13
C VAL A 66 0.05 11.52 -1.90
N GLU A 67 0.18 12.47 -0.97
CA GLU A 67 1.03 12.32 0.22
C GLU A 67 0.40 11.37 1.25
N ALA A 68 -0.89 11.55 1.57
CA ALA A 68 -1.65 10.66 2.43
C ALA A 68 -1.67 9.24 1.85
N ARG A 69 -1.78 9.11 0.53
CA ARG A 69 -1.79 7.83 -0.19
C ARG A 69 -0.49 7.06 -0.01
N GLY A 70 0.66 7.73 0.15
CA GLY A 70 1.94 7.05 0.46
C GLY A 70 1.87 6.30 1.79
N TRP A 71 1.71 7.07 2.87
CA TRP A 71 1.60 6.52 4.22
C TRP A 71 0.47 5.51 4.39
N THR A 72 -0.72 5.80 3.87
CA THR A 72 -1.88 4.89 3.99
C THR A 72 -1.61 3.55 3.29
N LEU A 73 -1.02 3.56 2.08
CA LEU A 73 -0.70 2.32 1.36
C LEU A 73 0.43 1.53 2.04
N ASP A 74 1.46 2.22 2.55
CA ASP A 74 2.57 1.57 3.24
C ASP A 74 2.11 0.93 4.57
N VAL A 75 1.21 1.60 5.32
CA VAL A 75 0.57 1.01 6.52
C VAL A 75 -0.37 -0.14 6.14
N LEU A 76 -1.18 -0.01 5.08
CA LEU A 76 -2.05 -1.09 4.61
C LEU A 76 -1.24 -2.33 4.21
N ASN A 77 -0.08 -2.14 3.57
CA ASN A 77 0.87 -3.20 3.26
C ASN A 77 1.38 -3.90 4.52
N VAL A 78 1.77 -3.14 5.55
CA VAL A 78 2.22 -3.69 6.83
C VAL A 78 1.13 -4.55 7.46
N VAL A 79 -0.08 -4.00 7.60
CA VAL A 79 -1.20 -4.72 8.23
C VAL A 79 -1.54 -5.99 7.46
N ARG A 80 -1.54 -5.96 6.12
CA ARG A 80 -1.76 -7.16 5.29
C ARG A 80 -0.63 -8.19 5.42
N SER A 81 0.60 -7.73 5.63
CA SER A 81 1.75 -8.62 5.82
C SER A 81 1.73 -9.39 7.14
N LEU A 82 0.95 -8.93 8.13
CA LEU A 82 0.71 -9.67 9.38
C LEU A 82 0.00 -11.01 9.13
N ARG A 83 -0.75 -11.14 8.02
CA ARG A 83 -1.54 -12.34 7.67
C ARG A 83 -2.51 -12.78 8.78
N GLN A 84 -3.02 -11.81 9.54
CA GLN A 84 -3.99 -12.03 10.62
C GLN A 84 -5.30 -11.34 10.29
N GLU A 85 -6.43 -11.99 10.59
CA GLU A 85 -7.76 -11.39 10.44
C GLU A 85 -7.98 -10.26 11.45
N LYS A 86 -7.43 -10.41 12.65
CA LYS A 86 -7.46 -9.45 13.76
C LYS A 86 -6.03 -9.14 14.17
N PHE A 87 -5.72 -7.87 14.37
CA PHE A 87 -4.39 -7.41 14.78
C PHE A 87 -4.52 -6.27 15.78
N SER A 88 -3.47 -6.06 16.55
CA SER A 88 -3.35 -4.97 17.51
C SER A 88 -2.50 -3.82 16.94
N LEU A 89 -2.66 -2.65 17.53
CA LEU A 89 -1.80 -1.50 17.26
C LEU A 89 -0.33 -1.82 17.55
N SER A 90 -0.06 -2.63 18.57
CA SER A 90 1.28 -3.09 18.93
C SER A 90 1.92 -3.92 17.82
N ASP A 91 1.14 -4.77 17.13
CA ASP A 91 1.65 -5.56 16.00
C ASP A 91 2.11 -4.65 14.85
N VAL A 92 1.43 -3.53 14.62
CA VAL A 92 1.82 -2.55 13.60
C VAL A 92 3.04 -1.74 14.05
N TYR A 93 3.17 -1.45 15.34
CA TYR A 93 4.36 -0.76 15.88
C TYR A 93 5.65 -1.57 15.75
N ALA A 94 5.58 -2.90 15.65
CA ALA A 94 6.75 -3.72 15.32
C ALA A 94 7.39 -3.36 13.95
N PHE A 95 6.68 -2.62 13.09
CA PHE A 95 7.15 -2.16 11.79
C PHE A 95 7.53 -0.67 11.77
N GLU A 96 7.69 -0.05 12.93
CA GLU A 96 8.06 1.36 13.07
C GLU A 96 9.34 1.70 12.30
N GLU A 97 10.42 0.94 12.48
CA GLU A 97 11.70 1.19 11.78
C GLU A 97 11.55 1.10 10.26
N LYS A 98 10.81 0.10 9.78
CA LYS A 98 10.54 -0.08 8.35
C LYS A 98 9.77 1.11 7.78
N LEU A 99 8.70 1.54 8.45
CA LEU A 99 7.89 2.68 8.02
C LEU A 99 8.66 4.01 8.14
N GLY A 100 9.49 4.16 9.17
CA GLY A 100 10.40 5.29 9.33
C GLY A 100 11.42 5.38 8.19
N GLY A 101 11.99 4.26 7.77
CA GLY A 101 12.90 4.18 6.63
C GLY A 101 12.25 4.58 5.29
N LEU A 102 10.96 4.28 5.10
CA LEU A 102 10.20 4.72 3.92
C LEU A 102 9.84 6.21 3.96
N HIS A 103 9.76 6.80 5.16
CA HIS A 103 9.35 8.18 5.38
C HIS A 103 10.32 8.93 6.31
N PRO A 104 11.59 9.14 5.89
CA PRO A 104 12.68 9.59 6.75
C PRO A 104 12.50 11.01 7.31
N LYS A 105 11.56 11.80 6.75
CA LYS A 105 11.25 13.15 7.23
C LYS A 105 10.30 13.18 8.43
N ASN A 106 9.73 12.04 8.83
CA ASN A 106 8.75 11.99 9.91
C ASN A 106 9.39 11.48 11.21
N LEU A 107 9.42 12.33 12.23
CA LEU A 107 9.96 12.02 13.56
C LEU A 107 8.94 11.34 14.50
N HIS A 108 7.67 11.27 14.09
CA HIS A 108 6.55 10.76 14.90
C HIS A 108 5.85 9.58 14.21
N VAL A 109 6.61 8.52 13.94
CA VAL A 109 6.14 7.37 13.15
C VAL A 109 4.96 6.65 13.80
N ARG A 110 4.99 6.37 15.11
CA ARG A 110 3.86 5.73 15.82
C ARG A 110 2.57 6.53 15.73
N ASP A 111 2.67 7.85 15.87
CA ASP A 111 1.51 8.73 15.80
C ASP A 111 0.93 8.74 14.40
N LYS A 112 1.81 8.73 13.38
CA LYS A 112 1.40 8.61 12.00
C LYS A 112 0.74 7.27 11.71
N ILE A 113 1.26 6.16 12.24
CA ILE A 113 0.65 4.82 12.15
C ILE A 113 -0.79 4.86 12.70
N ARG A 114 -0.99 5.40 13.91
CA ARG A 114 -2.34 5.54 14.50
C ARG A 114 -3.26 6.34 13.61
N GLN A 115 -2.78 7.48 13.10
CA GLN A 115 -3.54 8.32 12.17
C GLN A 115 -3.93 7.54 10.91
N GLN A 116 -3.02 6.77 10.31
CA GLN A 116 -3.31 6.01 9.08
C GLN A 116 -4.29 4.86 9.33
N LEU A 117 -4.23 4.19 10.49
CA LEU A 117 -5.21 3.16 10.85
C LEU A 117 -6.62 3.76 11.00
N GLN A 118 -6.73 4.98 11.52
CA GLN A 118 -8.01 5.70 11.57
C GLN A 118 -8.51 6.05 10.17
N VAL A 119 -7.63 6.53 9.28
CA VAL A 119 -7.99 6.78 7.87
C VAL A 119 -8.49 5.50 7.19
N LEU A 120 -7.78 4.37 7.36
CA LEU A 120 -8.19 3.08 6.79
C LEU A 120 -9.54 2.61 7.34
N ARG A 121 -9.82 2.86 8.63
CA ARG A 121 -11.13 2.61 9.24
C ARG A 121 -12.21 3.49 8.61
N ASP A 122 -11.96 4.79 8.48
CA ASP A 122 -12.94 5.76 7.97
C ASP A 122 -13.23 5.53 6.47
N LEU A 123 -12.28 4.94 5.74
CA LEU A 123 -12.46 4.45 4.37
C LEU A 123 -13.23 3.12 4.27
N GLY A 124 -13.55 2.49 5.41
CA GLY A 124 -14.25 1.20 5.46
C GLY A 124 -13.40 -0.02 5.12
N LEU A 125 -12.07 0.09 5.19
CA LEU A 125 -11.14 -1.02 4.95
C LEU A 125 -10.82 -1.81 6.23
N LEU A 126 -10.98 -1.16 7.39
CA LEU A 126 -10.74 -1.74 8.71
C LEU A 126 -11.93 -1.46 9.63
N HIS A 127 -12.14 -2.35 10.60
CA HIS A 127 -13.01 -2.10 11.74
C HIS A 127 -12.19 -2.00 13.02
N PHE A 128 -12.45 -0.96 13.82
CA PHE A 128 -11.87 -0.82 15.15
C PHE A 128 -12.70 -1.60 16.17
N LEU A 129 -12.06 -2.53 16.87
CA LEU A 129 -12.70 -3.43 17.84
C LEU A 129 -12.61 -2.91 19.29
N GLY A 130 -11.88 -1.81 19.52
CA GLY A 130 -11.61 -1.28 20.86
C GLY A 130 -10.26 -1.73 21.43
N GLY A 131 -9.75 -0.99 22.42
CA GLY A 131 -8.49 -1.32 23.10
C GLY A 131 -7.26 -1.41 22.19
N GLY A 132 -7.24 -0.68 21.07
CA GLY A 132 -6.14 -0.76 20.09
C GLY A 132 -6.22 -1.96 19.13
N HIS A 133 -7.33 -2.69 19.08
CA HIS A 133 -7.51 -3.85 18.20
C HIS A 133 -8.32 -3.49 16.95
N TYR A 134 -7.97 -4.14 15.85
CA TYR A 134 -8.55 -3.91 14.53
C TYR A 134 -8.81 -5.24 13.83
N ARG A 135 -9.70 -5.23 12.82
CA ARG A 135 -9.87 -6.31 11.84
C ARG A 135 -10.09 -5.76 10.45
N PHE A 136 -9.87 -6.58 9.43
CA PHE A 136 -10.28 -6.23 8.07
C PHE A 136 -11.82 -6.22 7.93
N ALA A 137 -12.32 -5.37 7.02
CA ALA A 137 -13.73 -5.29 6.64
C ALA A 137 -14.11 -6.33 5.58
#